data_AF-A0AAU2FCN5-F1
#
_entry.id   AF-A0AAU2FCN5-F1
#
_cell.length_a   1.000
_cell.length_b   1.000
_cell.length_c   1.000
_cell.angle_alpha   90.00
_cell.angle_beta   90.00
_cell.angle_gamma   90.00
#
_symmetry.space_group_name_H-M   'P 1'
#
loop_
_entity.id
_entity.type
_entity.pdbx_description
1 polymer ?
#
loop_
_entity_poly.entity_id
_entity_poly.type
_entity_poly.pdbx_seq_one_letter_code
_entity_poly.pdbx_strand_id
1 'polypeptide(L)'
;MHEIFVNYRTKGGKEVAYQCERVLTARFGRDSVFLARLSIDPGTNAWEALLQEARRSRVLLALIDEEWLDAPDRQRPGRRALDSPQDWVRREIEEALASGALIVPVFVGRKVEQLDPRRLPRSIAELAECQYTRIQQPSLDTDLARLGDRLVRHVPALAALDGSRKEETATSPEPDVTVRTDHQSGGIGNVGGSVGTYVNETHGPLHTGSGDQHNGPRITGDGTNYVAGDNHGGIRQGFGTRTPRRGEER
;
A
#
# COMPACT_ATOMS: atom_id res chain seq x y z
N MET A 1 13.28 -21.75 -4.94
CA MET A 1 14.17 -20.91 -5.75
C MET A 1 13.56 -19.54 -5.71
N HIS A 2 14.31 -18.55 -5.23
CA HIS A 2 13.77 -17.20 -5.06
C HIS A 2 13.91 -16.43 -6.37
N GLU A 3 12.85 -15.73 -6.74
CA GLU A 3 12.80 -14.93 -7.96
C GLU A 3 13.46 -13.56 -7.74
N ILE A 4 13.33 -13.01 -6.53
CA ILE A 4 13.80 -11.69 -6.14
C ILE A 4 14.84 -11.83 -5.03
N PHE A 5 16.03 -11.28 -5.26
CA PHE A 5 17.09 -11.13 -4.27
C PHE A 5 17.19 -9.69 -3.82
N VAL A 6 17.07 -9.43 -2.52
CA VAL A 6 17.17 -8.07 -1.94
C VAL A 6 18.55 -7.89 -1.33
N ASN A 7 19.37 -7.09 -2.00
CA ASN A 7 20.71 -6.70 -1.57
C ASN A 7 20.64 -5.38 -0.78
N TYR A 8 21.21 -5.34 0.42
CA TYR A 8 21.19 -4.15 1.27
C TYR A 8 22.35 -4.10 2.25
N ARG A 9 22.65 -2.90 2.78
CA ARG A 9 23.56 -2.74 3.93
C ARG A 9 22.79 -2.80 5.24
N THR A 10 23.35 -3.48 6.24
CA THR A 10 22.72 -3.62 7.57
C THR A 10 22.52 -2.28 8.27
N LYS A 11 23.46 -1.34 8.10
CA LYS A 11 23.32 0.02 8.60
C LYS A 11 22.53 0.81 7.56
N GLY A 12 21.42 1.43 7.97
CA GLY A 12 20.55 2.26 7.12
C GLY A 12 19.47 1.49 6.33
N GLY A 13 19.81 0.33 5.72
CA GLY A 13 18.90 -0.38 4.82
C GLY A 13 18.04 -1.49 5.43
N LYS A 14 18.33 -1.94 6.66
CA LYS A 14 17.72 -3.16 7.24
C LYS A 14 16.21 -3.10 7.41
N GLU A 15 15.69 -2.00 7.95
CA GLU A 15 14.24 -1.86 8.18
C GLU A 15 13.50 -1.94 6.84
N VAL A 16 13.98 -1.17 5.86
CA VAL A 16 13.38 -1.13 4.52
C VAL A 16 13.47 -2.49 3.83
N ALA A 17 14.55 -3.25 4.03
CA ALA A 17 14.67 -4.61 3.51
C ALA A 17 13.58 -5.54 4.05
N TYR A 18 13.31 -5.53 5.36
CA TYR A 18 12.22 -6.33 5.94
C TYR A 18 10.84 -5.93 5.40
N GLN A 19 10.62 -4.63 5.21
CA GLN A 19 9.37 -4.15 4.64
C GLN A 19 9.24 -4.61 3.17
N CYS A 20 10.32 -4.55 2.39
CA CYS A 20 10.38 -5.07 1.02
C CYS A 20 10.04 -6.56 0.99
N GLU A 21 10.68 -7.36 1.84
CA GLU A 21 10.38 -8.79 1.95
C GLU A 21 8.92 -9.04 2.27
N ARG A 22 8.39 -8.38 3.31
CA ARG A 22 7.01 -8.60 3.73
C ARG A 22 6.01 -8.28 2.63
N VAL A 23 6.14 -7.12 1.99
CA VAL A 23 5.21 -6.67 0.93
C VAL A 23 5.33 -7.53 -0.33
N LEU A 24 6.55 -7.80 -0.79
CA LEU A 24 6.76 -8.59 -2.01
C LEU A 24 6.42 -10.07 -1.79
N THR A 25 6.69 -10.62 -0.59
CA THR A 25 6.28 -11.98 -0.22
C THR A 25 4.76 -12.11 -0.13
N ALA A 26 4.07 -11.12 0.43
CA ALA A 26 2.61 -11.11 0.46
C ALA A 26 2.01 -11.18 -0.96
N ARG A 27 2.68 -10.56 -1.94
CA ARG A 27 2.24 -10.52 -3.33
C ARG A 27 2.62 -11.75 -4.14
N PHE A 28 3.88 -12.18 -4.07
CA PHE A 28 4.45 -13.22 -4.95
C PHE A 28 4.65 -14.58 -4.25
N GLY A 29 4.27 -14.69 -2.98
CA GLY A 29 4.38 -15.91 -2.18
C GLY A 29 5.68 -16.04 -1.39
N ARG A 30 5.68 -16.92 -0.39
CA ARG A 30 6.75 -17.10 0.62
C ARG A 30 8.12 -17.47 0.06
N ASP A 31 8.18 -18.19 -1.05
CA ASP A 31 9.43 -18.68 -1.62
C ASP A 31 9.98 -17.79 -2.76
N SER A 32 9.39 -16.60 -2.96
CA SER A 32 9.71 -15.72 -4.08
C SER A 32 10.78 -14.67 -3.77
N VAL A 33 10.95 -14.29 -2.50
CA VAL A 33 11.87 -13.23 -2.07
C VAL A 33 12.92 -13.79 -1.14
N PHE A 34 14.18 -13.42 -1.38
CA PHE A 34 15.30 -13.75 -0.52
C PHE A 34 15.97 -12.47 -0.02
N LEU A 35 16.11 -12.33 1.29
CA LEU A 35 16.85 -11.23 1.90
C LEU A 35 18.31 -11.60 2.10
N ALA A 36 19.22 -10.83 1.48
CA ALA A 36 20.65 -10.95 1.76
C ALA A 36 20.88 -10.81 3.29
N ARG A 37 21.58 -11.77 3.91
CA ARG A 37 22.02 -11.75 5.32
C ARG A 37 20.96 -12.05 6.41
N LEU A 38 19.71 -12.33 6.07
CA LEU A 38 18.70 -12.83 7.03
C LEU A 38 18.39 -14.31 6.89
N SER A 39 18.47 -14.83 5.68
CA SER A 39 18.01 -16.17 5.35
C SER A 39 19.12 -17.24 5.42
N ILE A 40 20.10 -17.07 6.31
CA ILE A 40 21.21 -18.02 6.48
C ILE A 40 21.07 -18.71 7.84
N ASP A 41 20.93 -20.03 7.80
CA ASP A 41 20.89 -20.83 9.02
C ASP A 41 22.22 -20.74 9.80
N PRO A 42 22.17 -20.68 11.13
CA PRO A 42 23.37 -20.71 11.95
C PRO A 42 24.24 -21.95 11.63
N GLY A 43 25.51 -21.72 11.28
CA GLY A 43 26.49 -22.80 11.03
C GLY A 43 26.74 -23.14 9.55
N THR A 44 26.01 -22.56 8.59
CA THR A 44 26.29 -22.74 7.16
C THR A 44 27.40 -21.80 6.69
N ASN A 45 28.18 -22.19 5.67
CA ASN A 45 29.04 -21.25 4.96
C ASN A 45 28.17 -20.24 4.21
N ALA A 46 27.81 -19.18 4.92
CA ALA A 46 27.00 -18.05 4.46
C ALA A 46 27.42 -17.52 3.09
N TRP A 47 28.69 -17.69 2.74
CA TRP A 47 29.29 -17.13 1.55
C TRP A 47 28.76 -17.71 0.26
N GLU A 48 28.85 -19.03 0.14
CA GLU A 48 28.50 -19.72 -1.10
C GLU A 48 27.00 -19.74 -1.32
N ALA A 49 26.22 -19.89 -0.24
CA ALA A 49 24.77 -19.88 -0.30
C ALA A 49 24.22 -18.54 -0.81
N LEU A 50 24.70 -17.41 -0.27
CA LEU A 50 24.25 -16.08 -0.71
C LEU A 50 24.57 -15.80 -2.18
N LEU A 51 25.79 -16.12 -2.60
CA LEU A 51 26.19 -15.91 -4.00
C LEU A 51 25.44 -16.84 -4.94
N GLN A 52 25.14 -18.08 -4.53
CA GLN A 52 24.34 -19.00 -5.32
C GLN A 52 22.90 -18.51 -5.48
N GLU A 53 22.28 -17.97 -4.43
CA GLU A 53 20.94 -17.39 -4.52
C GLU A 53 20.93 -16.11 -5.36
N ALA A 54 21.91 -15.21 -5.19
CA ALA A 54 22.05 -14.04 -6.05
C ALA A 54 22.17 -14.42 -7.53
N ARG A 55 22.99 -15.42 -7.85
CA ARG A 55 23.18 -15.94 -9.21
C ARG A 55 21.90 -16.57 -9.80
N ARG A 56 21.07 -17.20 -8.97
CA ARG A 56 19.84 -17.88 -9.39
C ARG A 56 18.64 -16.95 -9.49
N SER A 57 18.66 -15.82 -8.79
CA SER A 57 17.58 -14.85 -8.80
C SER A 57 17.39 -14.25 -10.20
N ARG A 58 16.13 -13.98 -10.55
CA ARG A 58 15.80 -13.28 -11.80
C ARG A 58 15.88 -11.76 -11.65
N VAL A 59 15.68 -11.27 -10.43
CA VAL A 59 15.74 -9.85 -10.08
C VAL A 59 16.64 -9.65 -8.88
N LEU A 60 17.55 -8.68 -8.95
CA LEU A 60 18.25 -8.14 -7.79
C LEU A 60 17.77 -6.71 -7.51
N LEU A 61 17.25 -6.50 -6.30
CA LEU A 61 16.91 -5.18 -5.77
C LEU A 61 18.07 -4.69 -4.91
N ALA A 62 18.80 -3.67 -5.38
CA ALA A 62 19.90 -3.06 -4.63
C ALA A 62 19.38 -1.87 -3.82
N LEU A 63 19.16 -2.06 -2.51
CA LEU A 63 18.72 -0.99 -1.61
C LEU A 63 19.88 -0.06 -1.27
N ILE A 64 19.80 1.17 -1.76
CA ILE A 64 20.84 2.19 -1.66
C ILE A 64 20.31 3.33 -0.80
N ASP A 65 20.85 3.45 0.41
CA ASP A 65 20.60 4.57 1.32
C ASP A 65 21.72 5.62 1.24
N GLU A 66 21.62 6.68 2.07
CA GLU A 66 22.57 7.79 2.10
C GLU A 66 24.01 7.36 2.47
N GLU A 67 24.17 6.25 3.21
CA GLU A 67 25.48 5.76 3.65
C GLU A 67 26.04 4.66 2.74
N TRP A 68 25.28 4.19 1.75
CA TRP A 68 25.60 2.97 1.01
C TRP A 68 26.95 3.00 0.28
N LEU A 69 27.24 4.13 -0.38
CA LEU A 69 28.41 4.32 -1.24
C LEU A 69 29.71 4.49 -0.41
N ASP A 70 29.61 5.24 0.68
CA ASP A 70 30.75 5.63 1.51
C ASP A 70 30.82 4.85 2.84
N ALA A 71 30.05 3.76 2.95
CA ALA A 71 30.07 2.87 4.09
C ALA A 71 31.50 2.41 4.39
N PRO A 72 31.97 2.47 5.65
CA PRO A 72 33.34 2.13 5.98
C PRO A 72 33.60 0.62 5.90
N ASP A 73 34.77 0.24 5.42
CA ASP A 73 35.27 -1.14 5.50
C ASP A 73 35.53 -1.49 6.98
N ARG A 74 34.95 -2.60 7.43
CA ARG A 74 35.08 -3.07 8.82
C ARG A 74 36.49 -3.56 9.15
N GLN A 75 37.24 -4.00 8.13
CA GLN A 75 38.59 -4.55 8.31
C GLN A 75 39.68 -3.48 8.15
N ARG A 76 39.40 -2.41 7.40
CA ARG A 76 40.39 -1.41 7.00
C ARG A 76 39.84 0.01 7.21
N PRO A 77 40.16 0.65 8.35
CA PRO A 77 39.76 2.03 8.62
C PRO A 77 40.18 2.98 7.48
N GLY A 78 39.31 3.92 7.11
CA GLY A 78 39.58 4.90 6.05
C GLY A 78 39.37 4.41 4.61
N ARG A 79 39.00 3.14 4.40
CA ARG A 79 38.59 2.59 3.10
C ARG A 79 37.07 2.42 3.05
N ARG A 80 36.46 2.61 1.88
CA ARG A 80 35.04 2.27 1.66
C ARG A 80 34.89 0.76 1.53
N ALA A 81 33.81 0.22 2.06
CA ALA A 81 33.49 -1.20 2.00
C ALA A 81 33.43 -1.67 0.54
N LEU A 82 32.77 -0.93 -0.36
CA LEU A 82 32.67 -1.29 -1.79
C LEU A 82 34.04 -1.45 -2.47
N ASP A 83 35.06 -0.70 -2.06
CA ASP A 83 36.39 -0.83 -2.64
C ASP A 83 37.04 -2.16 -2.27
N SER A 84 36.58 -2.82 -1.20
CA SER A 84 37.03 -4.14 -0.76
C SER A 84 36.43 -5.25 -1.63
N PRO A 85 37.24 -6.15 -2.22
CA PRO A 85 36.73 -7.32 -2.92
C PRO A 85 36.09 -8.34 -1.98
N GLN A 86 36.20 -8.17 -0.66
CA GLN A 86 35.51 -8.98 0.35
C GLN A 86 34.18 -8.35 0.81
N ASP A 87 33.74 -7.23 0.22
CA ASP A 87 32.43 -6.67 0.55
C ASP A 87 31.31 -7.51 -0.08
N TRP A 88 30.41 -7.95 0.80
CA TRP A 88 29.27 -8.79 0.43
C TRP A 88 28.34 -8.12 -0.56
N VAL A 89 28.02 -6.85 -0.30
CA VAL A 89 27.11 -6.08 -1.14
C VAL A 89 27.63 -6.00 -2.57
N ARG A 90 28.91 -5.65 -2.71
CA ARG A 90 29.60 -5.67 -4.01
C ARG A 90 29.49 -7.03 -4.69
N ARG A 91 29.83 -8.12 -3.99
CA ARG A 91 29.90 -9.44 -4.63
C ARG A 91 28.54 -9.99 -5.03
N GLU A 92 27.50 -9.76 -4.24
CA GLU A 92 26.13 -10.14 -4.62
C GLU A 92 25.70 -9.43 -5.91
N ILE A 93 26.05 -8.15 -6.07
CA ILE A 93 25.80 -7.39 -7.30
C ILE A 93 26.64 -7.93 -8.46
N GLU A 94 27.93 -8.22 -8.24
CA GLU A 94 28.80 -8.82 -9.26
C GLU A 94 28.24 -10.16 -9.78
N GLU A 95 27.75 -11.03 -8.89
CA GLU A 95 27.17 -12.32 -9.28
C GLU A 95 25.85 -12.16 -10.04
N ALA A 96 25.00 -11.22 -9.63
CA ALA A 96 23.74 -10.93 -10.34
C ALA A 96 23.98 -10.32 -11.73
N LEU A 97 24.97 -9.44 -11.87
CA LEU A 97 25.40 -8.93 -13.18
C LEU A 97 25.91 -10.07 -14.06
N ALA A 98 26.77 -10.93 -13.50
CA ALA A 98 27.35 -12.06 -14.23
C ALA A 98 26.29 -13.10 -14.67
N SER A 99 25.20 -13.26 -13.91
CA SER A 99 24.10 -14.16 -14.28
C SER A 99 23.09 -13.54 -15.26
N GLY A 100 23.19 -12.24 -15.53
CA GLY A 100 22.23 -11.52 -16.37
C GLY A 100 20.89 -11.26 -15.68
N ALA A 101 20.86 -11.22 -14.35
CA ALA A 101 19.67 -10.87 -13.58
C ALA A 101 19.25 -9.41 -13.87
N LEU A 102 17.94 -9.13 -13.77
CA LEU A 102 17.44 -7.76 -13.82
C LEU A 102 17.84 -7.02 -12.54
N ILE A 103 18.72 -6.02 -12.66
CA ILE A 103 19.14 -5.22 -11.51
C ILE A 103 18.33 -3.92 -11.44
N VAL A 104 17.75 -3.67 -10.27
CA VAL A 104 17.00 -2.44 -9.97
C VAL A 104 17.65 -1.75 -8.77
N PRO A 105 18.35 -0.62 -8.98
CA PRO A 105 18.72 0.26 -7.90
C PRO A 105 17.47 0.84 -7.23
N VAL A 106 17.36 0.69 -5.91
CA VAL A 106 16.25 1.19 -5.11
C VAL A 106 16.78 2.23 -4.13
N PHE A 107 16.56 3.50 -4.44
CA PHE A 107 17.00 4.61 -3.60
C PHE A 107 16.08 4.77 -2.40
N VAL A 108 16.67 4.68 -1.21
CA VAL A 108 15.96 4.77 0.06
C VAL A 108 16.04 6.19 0.57
N GLY A 109 14.89 6.86 0.63
CA GLY A 109 14.79 8.25 1.08
C GLY A 109 15.01 9.27 -0.03
N ARG A 110 15.14 10.54 0.36
CA ARG A 110 15.12 11.69 -0.57
C ARG A 110 16.49 12.18 -1.00
N LYS A 111 17.53 11.97 -0.17
CA LYS A 111 18.85 12.57 -0.39
C LYS A 111 19.80 11.70 -1.19
N VAL A 112 19.42 10.46 -1.49
CA VAL A 112 20.20 9.58 -2.36
C VAL A 112 20.13 10.11 -3.78
N GLU A 113 21.27 10.59 -4.28
CA GLU A 113 21.43 11.06 -5.65
C GLU A 113 21.79 9.91 -6.59
N GLN A 114 21.80 10.20 -7.89
CA GLN A 114 22.22 9.23 -8.90
C GLN A 114 23.66 8.76 -8.65
N LEU A 115 23.89 7.45 -8.79
CA LEU A 115 25.22 6.87 -8.62
C LEU A 115 26.17 7.41 -9.71
N ASP A 116 27.37 7.82 -9.30
CA ASP A 116 28.45 8.14 -10.24
C ASP A 116 29.24 6.85 -10.54
N PRO A 117 29.28 6.37 -11.80
CA PRO A 117 30.02 5.16 -12.16
C PRO A 117 31.50 5.24 -11.81
N ARG A 118 32.09 6.44 -11.77
CA ARG A 118 33.51 6.66 -11.41
C ARG A 118 33.77 6.47 -9.92
N ARG A 119 32.73 6.56 -9.08
CA ARG A 119 32.81 6.33 -7.63
C ARG A 119 32.58 4.87 -7.27
N LEU A 120 32.19 4.03 -8.23
CA LEU A 120 31.97 2.60 -8.06
C LEU A 120 33.20 1.78 -8.51
N PRO A 121 33.43 0.61 -7.89
CA PRO A 121 34.34 -0.38 -8.47
C PRO A 121 33.94 -0.73 -9.90
N ARG A 122 34.93 -0.89 -10.79
CA ARG A 122 34.70 -1.16 -12.22
C ARG A 122 33.76 -2.35 -12.48
N SER A 123 33.79 -3.37 -11.61
CA SER A 123 32.97 -4.57 -11.71
C SER A 123 31.48 -4.37 -11.45
N ILE A 124 31.09 -3.27 -10.79
CA ILE A 124 29.68 -2.93 -10.52
C ILE A 124 29.31 -1.54 -11.07
N ALA A 125 30.15 -0.95 -11.91
CA ALA A 125 29.92 0.40 -12.45
C ALA A 125 28.63 0.49 -13.27
N GLU A 126 28.23 -0.61 -13.91
CA GLU A 126 26.96 -0.74 -14.65
C GLU A 126 25.72 -0.46 -13.79
N LEU A 127 25.80 -0.65 -12.47
CA LEU A 127 24.72 -0.32 -11.54
C LEU A 127 24.29 1.16 -11.64
N ALA A 128 25.21 2.06 -11.98
CA ALA A 128 24.92 3.49 -12.16
C ALA A 128 24.16 3.80 -13.46
N GLU A 129 24.18 2.88 -14.43
CA GLU A 129 23.49 3.01 -15.72
C GLU A 129 22.07 2.41 -15.66
N CYS A 130 21.79 1.58 -14.66
CA CYS A 130 20.47 0.99 -14.44
C CYS A 130 19.41 2.05 -14.08
N GLN A 131 18.18 1.86 -14.58
CA GLN A 131 17.03 2.65 -14.17
C GLN A 131 16.70 2.41 -12.70
N TYR A 132 16.79 3.45 -11.88
CA TYR A 132 16.49 3.37 -10.46
C TYR A 132 15.00 3.55 -10.19
N THR A 133 14.58 3.11 -9.00
CA THR A 133 13.32 3.53 -8.37
C THR A 133 13.63 4.17 -7.04
N ARG A 134 12.71 4.96 -6.51
CA ARG A 134 12.86 5.58 -5.19
C ARG A 134 11.71 5.15 -4.29
N ILE A 135 12.03 4.86 -3.05
CA ILE A 135 11.05 4.54 -2.00
C ILE A 135 11.22 5.48 -0.83
N GLN A 136 10.12 5.95 -0.26
CA GLN A 136 10.12 6.82 0.92
C GLN A 136 9.37 6.14 2.05
N GLN A 137 9.84 6.28 3.30
CA GLN A 137 9.15 5.70 4.46
C GLN A 137 7.66 6.06 4.55
N PRO A 138 7.22 7.32 4.33
CA PRO A 138 5.80 7.67 4.42
C PRO A 138 4.91 7.02 3.36
N SER A 139 5.47 6.62 2.21
CA SER A 139 4.76 6.06 1.05
C SER A 139 5.22 4.64 0.71
N LEU A 140 5.90 3.97 1.65
CA LEU A 140 6.70 2.78 1.38
C LEU A 140 5.85 1.66 0.75
N ASP A 141 4.68 1.36 1.31
CA ASP A 141 3.80 0.31 0.79
C ASP A 141 3.32 0.63 -0.64
N THR A 142 3.00 1.90 -0.92
CA THR A 142 2.57 2.34 -2.25
C THR A 142 3.71 2.28 -3.25
N ASP A 143 4.90 2.72 -2.86
CA ASP A 143 6.09 2.68 -3.73
C ASP A 143 6.50 1.24 -4.05
N LEU A 144 6.39 0.32 -3.07
CA LEU A 144 6.64 -1.10 -3.26
C LEU A 144 5.58 -1.79 -4.11
N ALA A 145 4.30 -1.43 -3.97
CA ALA A 145 3.25 -1.92 -4.84
C ALA A 145 3.53 -1.56 -6.32
N ARG A 146 3.88 -0.29 -6.58
CA ARG A 146 4.27 0.18 -7.92
C ARG A 146 5.53 -0.51 -8.44
N LEU A 147 6.49 -0.78 -7.56
CA LEU A 147 7.68 -1.56 -7.92
C LEU A 147 7.27 -2.97 -8.35
N GLY A 148 6.42 -3.65 -7.58
CA GLY A 148 5.87 -4.96 -7.94
C GLY A 148 5.22 -4.97 -9.33
N ASP A 149 4.40 -3.95 -9.64
CA ASP A 149 3.73 -3.84 -10.97
C ASP A 149 4.75 -3.69 -12.11
N ARG A 150 5.84 -2.96 -11.87
CA ARG A 150 6.93 -2.84 -12.83
C ARG A 150 7.66 -4.17 -12.99
N LEU A 151 7.96 -4.88 -11.90
CA LEU A 151 8.66 -6.15 -11.95
C LEU A 151 7.87 -7.22 -12.72
N VAL A 152 6.55 -7.29 -12.50
CA VAL A 152 5.65 -8.22 -13.22
C VAL A 152 5.68 -8.00 -14.73
N ARG A 153 5.80 -6.75 -15.20
CA ARG A 153 5.89 -6.44 -16.63
C ARG A 153 7.20 -6.91 -17.29
N HIS A 154 8.27 -7.01 -16.51
CA HIS A 154 9.60 -7.36 -17.03
C HIS A 154 9.99 -8.82 -16.77
N VAL A 155 9.36 -9.48 -15.81
CA VAL A 155 9.75 -10.82 -15.36
C VAL A 155 8.54 -11.77 -15.40
N PRO A 156 8.42 -12.60 -16.45
CA PRO A 156 7.28 -13.50 -16.62
C PRO A 156 7.05 -14.46 -15.44
N ALA A 157 8.12 -14.89 -14.76
CA ALA A 157 8.01 -15.75 -13.59
C ALA A 157 7.30 -15.08 -12.42
N LEU A 158 7.53 -13.78 -12.19
CA LEU A 158 6.81 -13.01 -11.17
C LEU A 158 5.34 -12.80 -11.56
N ALA A 159 5.06 -12.61 -12.85
CA ALA A 159 3.68 -12.53 -13.34
C ALA A 159 2.88 -13.81 -13.09
N ALA A 160 3.52 -14.99 -13.12
CA ALA A 160 2.89 -16.26 -12.81
C ALA A 160 2.61 -16.45 -11.31
N LEU A 161 3.38 -15.77 -10.45
CA LEU A 161 3.27 -15.83 -8.99
C LEU A 161 2.36 -14.73 -8.41
N ASP A 162 1.96 -13.75 -9.22
CA ASP A 162 1.24 -12.57 -8.74
C ASP A 162 -0.15 -12.90 -8.20
N GLY A 163 -0.29 -12.91 -6.87
CA GLY A 163 -1.53 -13.18 -6.16
C GLY A 163 -2.55 -12.05 -6.22
N SER A 164 -2.10 -10.79 -6.41
CA SER A 164 -3.00 -9.64 -6.49
C SER A 164 -3.91 -9.72 -7.72
N ARG A 165 -3.42 -10.32 -8.81
CA ARG A 165 -4.24 -10.61 -9.99
C ARG A 165 -5.32 -11.63 -9.69
N LYS A 166 -5.07 -12.63 -8.82
CA LYS A 166 -6.10 -13.60 -8.42
C LYS A 166 -7.18 -12.97 -7.56
N GLU A 167 -6.86 -12.02 -6.69
CA GLU A 167 -7.87 -11.29 -5.90
C GLU A 167 -8.69 -10.32 -6.74
N GLU A 168 -8.07 -9.58 -7.68
CA GLU A 168 -8.79 -8.73 -8.64
C GLU A 168 -9.65 -9.54 -9.64
N THR A 169 -9.23 -10.75 -10.02
CA THR A 169 -10.04 -11.63 -10.89
C THR A 169 -11.05 -12.47 -10.11
N ALA A 170 -10.86 -12.65 -8.79
CA ALA A 170 -11.84 -13.25 -7.88
C ALA A 170 -12.83 -12.22 -7.33
N THR A 171 -12.59 -10.92 -7.56
CA THR A 171 -13.67 -9.96 -7.62
C THR A 171 -14.36 -10.20 -8.96
N SER A 172 -15.29 -11.14 -8.98
CA SER A 172 -16.35 -11.20 -9.99
C SER A 172 -16.79 -9.75 -10.30
N PRO A 173 -17.08 -9.39 -11.57
CA PRO A 173 -17.72 -8.10 -11.80
C PRO A 173 -18.94 -8.08 -10.87
N GLU A 174 -18.98 -7.11 -9.95
CA GLU A 174 -20.23 -6.85 -9.24
C GLU A 174 -21.29 -6.76 -10.35
N PRO A 175 -22.44 -7.44 -10.22
CA PRO A 175 -23.48 -7.28 -11.20
C PRO A 175 -23.72 -5.78 -11.29
N ASP A 176 -23.56 -5.23 -12.49
CA ASP A 176 -23.85 -3.83 -12.79
C ASP A 176 -25.18 -3.52 -12.12
N VAL A 177 -25.14 -2.78 -11.00
CA VAL A 177 -26.36 -2.46 -10.25
C VAL A 177 -27.03 -1.36 -11.04
N THR A 178 -27.59 -1.74 -12.19
CA THR A 178 -28.52 -0.88 -12.92
C THR A 178 -29.79 -0.84 -12.09
N VAL A 179 -30.01 0.29 -11.41
CA VAL A 179 -31.30 0.61 -10.81
C VAL A 179 -32.28 0.78 -11.95
N ARG A 180 -33.03 -0.28 -12.24
CA ARG A 180 -34.06 -0.27 -13.28
C ARG A 180 -35.35 0.29 -12.68
N THR A 181 -35.51 1.59 -12.78
CA THR A 181 -36.71 2.33 -12.36
C THR A 181 -37.69 2.42 -13.53
N ASP A 182 -38.24 1.27 -13.93
CA ASP A 182 -39.36 1.29 -14.87
C ASP A 182 -40.61 1.80 -14.12
N HIS A 183 -41.00 3.05 -14.42
CA HIS A 183 -42.22 3.74 -13.95
C HIS A 183 -42.24 4.28 -12.52
N GLN A 184 -41.10 4.66 -11.94
CA GLN A 184 -41.08 5.33 -10.63
C GLN A 184 -40.75 6.84 -10.74
N SER A 185 -41.56 7.67 -10.07
CA SER A 185 -41.30 9.10 -9.84
C SER A 185 -41.03 9.32 -8.35
N GLY A 186 -39.87 9.90 -8.02
CA GLY A 186 -39.38 10.08 -6.64
C GLY A 186 -38.05 9.33 -6.42
N GLY A 187 -36.96 10.05 -6.21
CA GLY A 187 -35.60 9.51 -6.26
C GLY A 187 -34.96 9.23 -4.91
N ILE A 188 -34.02 8.27 -4.88
CA ILE A 188 -33.09 8.04 -3.77
C ILE A 188 -31.93 9.03 -3.91
N GLY A 189 -31.74 9.91 -2.91
CA GLY A 189 -30.62 10.86 -2.87
C GLY A 189 -29.61 10.47 -1.80
N ASN A 190 -28.34 10.33 -2.18
CA ASN A 190 -27.24 10.21 -1.21
C ASN A 190 -26.75 11.62 -0.85
N VAL A 191 -26.80 12.01 0.43
CA VAL A 191 -26.24 13.27 0.92
C VAL A 191 -24.99 12.93 1.73
N GLY A 192 -23.82 13.35 1.25
CA GLY A 192 -22.54 12.97 1.85
C GLY A 192 -22.37 13.40 3.31
N GLY A 193 -21.81 12.51 4.13
CA GLY A 193 -21.60 12.68 5.57
C GLY A 193 -22.28 11.59 6.39
N SER A 194 -22.07 11.54 7.71
CA SER A 194 -22.53 10.47 8.63
C SER A 194 -24.05 10.40 8.86
N VAL A 195 -24.86 10.80 7.88
CA VAL A 195 -26.31 10.82 7.93
C VAL A 195 -26.79 9.87 6.83
N GLY A 196 -27.40 8.75 7.24
CA GLY A 196 -27.69 7.62 6.36
C GLY A 196 -28.74 7.88 5.27
N THR A 197 -29.08 6.82 4.54
CA THR A 197 -29.99 6.83 3.38
C THR A 197 -31.35 7.45 3.70
N TYR A 198 -31.77 8.42 2.88
CA TYR A 198 -33.10 9.03 2.95
C TYR A 198 -34.00 8.49 1.84
N VAL A 199 -35.22 8.06 2.21
CA VAL A 199 -36.24 7.54 1.28
C VAL A 199 -37.48 8.40 1.43
N ASN A 200 -37.89 9.08 0.35
CA ASN A 200 -39.07 9.95 0.36
C ASN A 200 -40.12 9.46 -0.64
N GLU A 201 -41.39 9.51 -0.24
CA GLU A 201 -42.59 9.25 -1.07
C GLU A 201 -42.51 8.03 -2.01
N THR A 202 -41.97 6.91 -1.53
CA THR A 202 -41.85 5.70 -2.35
C THR A 202 -43.19 4.95 -2.42
N HIS A 203 -43.68 4.75 -3.63
CA HIS A 203 -44.85 3.92 -3.90
C HIS A 203 -44.37 2.63 -4.58
N GLY A 204 -44.22 1.55 -3.81
CA GLY A 204 -43.84 0.22 -4.29
C GLY A 204 -42.91 -0.56 -3.34
N PRO A 205 -42.63 -1.85 -3.62
CA PRO A 205 -41.68 -2.63 -2.84
C PRO A 205 -40.26 -2.08 -3.01
N LEU A 206 -39.55 -1.85 -1.90
CA LEU A 206 -38.16 -1.36 -1.87
C LEU A 206 -37.23 -2.38 -1.22
N HIS A 207 -36.02 -2.50 -1.79
CA HIS A 207 -34.96 -3.37 -1.31
C HIS A 207 -33.72 -2.51 -0.99
N THR A 208 -33.38 -2.34 0.29
CA THR A 208 -32.27 -1.45 0.71
C THR A 208 -30.94 -2.19 0.97
N GLY A 209 -30.82 -3.42 0.47
CA GLY A 209 -29.65 -4.28 0.70
C GLY A 209 -29.85 -5.30 1.83
N SER A 210 -28.82 -6.09 2.10
CA SER A 210 -28.83 -7.23 3.04
C SER A 210 -28.30 -6.91 4.44
N GLY A 211 -27.98 -5.64 4.73
CA GLY A 211 -27.50 -5.21 6.05
C GLY A 211 -28.62 -4.94 7.05
N ASP A 212 -28.25 -4.84 8.34
CA ASP A 212 -29.20 -4.53 9.41
C ASP A 212 -29.89 -3.18 9.20
N GLN A 213 -31.22 -3.19 9.17
CA GLN A 213 -32.02 -1.98 9.09
C GLN A 213 -32.40 -1.49 10.50
N HIS A 214 -31.94 -0.30 10.87
CA HIS A 214 -32.35 0.37 12.10
C HIS A 214 -33.53 1.32 11.83
N ASN A 215 -34.75 0.77 11.74
CA ASN A 215 -35.95 1.56 11.47
C ASN A 215 -36.70 1.91 12.77
N GLY A 216 -36.38 3.06 13.38
CA GLY A 216 -37.14 3.60 14.50
C GLY A 216 -36.90 5.10 14.69
N PRO A 217 -37.93 5.93 14.99
CA PRO A 217 -37.76 7.36 15.12
C PRO A 217 -36.97 7.70 16.40
N ARG A 218 -35.77 8.25 16.26
CA ARG A 218 -35.07 8.94 17.36
C ARG A 218 -35.24 10.44 17.15
N ILE A 219 -36.12 11.05 17.94
CA ILE A 219 -36.35 12.50 17.93
C ILE A 219 -35.81 13.05 19.25
N THR A 220 -34.87 14.00 19.18
CA THR A 220 -34.30 14.67 20.38
C THR A 220 -34.21 16.17 20.14
N GLY A 221 -34.76 16.96 21.08
CA GLY A 221 -34.71 18.42 21.10
C GLY A 221 -35.85 19.00 21.95
N ASP A 222 -35.63 20.16 22.56
CA ASP A 222 -36.68 20.83 23.34
C ASP A 222 -37.79 21.34 22.42
N GLY A 223 -39.04 20.95 22.69
CA GLY A 223 -40.23 21.34 21.92
C GLY A 223 -40.65 20.36 20.81
N THR A 224 -40.07 19.16 20.72
CA THR A 224 -40.47 18.17 19.71
C THR A 224 -41.74 17.41 20.10
N ASN A 225 -42.71 17.30 19.18
CA ASN A 225 -43.88 16.43 19.30
C ASN A 225 -43.86 15.33 18.25
N TYR A 226 -44.22 14.11 18.65
CA TYR A 226 -44.44 12.97 17.77
C TYR A 226 -45.92 12.62 17.76
N VAL A 227 -46.56 12.69 16.58
CA VAL A 227 -47.94 12.22 16.40
C VAL A 227 -47.89 11.12 15.34
N ALA A 228 -48.26 9.91 15.71
CA ALA A 228 -48.37 8.78 14.79
C ALA A 228 -49.85 8.47 14.54
N GLY A 229 -50.23 8.37 13.26
CA GLY A 229 -51.61 8.10 12.80
C GLY A 229 -52.32 9.30 12.19
N ASP A 230 -53.53 9.07 11.68
CA ASP A 230 -54.35 10.10 11.00
C ASP A 230 -54.88 11.12 12.00
N ASN A 231 -54.39 12.36 11.88
CA ASN A 231 -54.77 13.45 12.77
C ASN A 231 -55.81 14.35 12.09
N HIS A 232 -57.08 14.19 12.45
CA HIS A 232 -58.18 14.98 11.89
C HIS A 232 -58.56 16.22 12.72
N GLY A 233 -57.82 16.53 13.80
CA GLY A 233 -58.17 17.60 14.75
C GLY A 233 -57.34 18.89 14.69
N GLY A 234 -56.30 18.95 13.84
CA GLY A 234 -55.36 20.07 13.77
C GLY A 234 -54.48 20.24 15.02
N ILE A 235 -53.17 20.38 14.83
CA ILE A 235 -52.24 20.61 15.95
C ILE A 235 -52.13 22.12 16.17
N ARG A 236 -52.61 22.64 17.30
CA ARG A 236 -52.41 24.04 17.70
C ARG A 236 -51.38 24.12 18.82
N GLN A 237 -50.25 24.76 18.53
CA GLN A 237 -49.23 25.09 19.52
C GLN A 237 -49.10 26.61 19.60
N GLY A 238 -49.11 27.15 20.82
CA GLY A 238 -48.85 28.56 21.08
C GLY A 238 -47.56 28.69 21.88
N PHE A 239 -46.48 29.15 21.25
CA PHE A 239 -45.22 29.42 21.94
C PHE A 239 -45.01 30.92 22.07
N GLY A 240 -45.04 31.38 23.31
CA GLY A 240 -44.75 32.74 23.74
C GLY A 240 -44.88 32.83 25.26
N THR A 241 -44.05 33.64 25.90
CA THR A 241 -44.29 34.05 27.29
C THR A 241 -45.61 34.83 27.32
N ARG A 242 -46.59 34.36 28.12
CA ARG A 242 -47.80 35.12 28.42
C ARG A 242 -47.39 36.44 29.07
N THR A 243 -47.30 37.51 28.29
CA THR A 243 -47.28 38.88 28.82
C THR A 243 -48.67 39.15 29.39
N PRO A 244 -48.82 39.55 30.66
CA PRO A 244 -50.11 40.00 31.15
C PRO A 244 -50.51 41.27 30.39
N ARG A 245 -51.64 41.25 29.68
CA ARG A 245 -52.28 42.50 29.26
C ARG A 245 -52.80 43.20 30.52
N ARG A 246 -52.10 44.25 30.92
CA ARG A 246 -52.62 45.29 31.80
C ARG A 246 -53.70 46.05 31.02
N GLY A 247 -54.96 45.91 31.43
CA GLY A 247 -56.05 46.84 31.11
C GLY A 247 -56.88 46.48 29.87
N GLU A 248 -58.05 45.89 30.10
CA GLU A 248 -59.25 46.41 29.46
C GLU A 248 -59.58 47.77 30.10
N GLU A 249 -59.95 48.70 29.22
CA GLU A 249 -60.82 49.86 29.45
C GLU A 249 -60.34 51.05 30.30
N ARG A 250 -60.40 52.21 29.61
CA ARG A 250 -60.95 53.51 30.05
C ARG A 250 -60.14 54.33 31.07
#